data_AF-A0A2B7ZWT2-F1
#
_entry.id   AF-A0A2B7ZWT2-F1
#
_cell.length_a   1.000
_cell.length_b   1.000
_cell.length_c   1.000
_cell.angle_alpha   90.00
_cell.angle_beta   90.00
_cell.angle_gamma   90.00
#
_symmetry.space_group_name_H-M   'P 1'
#
loop_
_entity.id
_entity.type
_entity.pdbx_description
1 polymer ?
#
loop_
_entity_poly.entity_id
_entity_poly.type
_entity_poly.pdbx_seq_one_letter_code
_entity_poly.pdbx_strand_id
1 'polypeptide(L)'
;MEQNIREGDTFTVSVEATDEDNDNITLTALPAAGYSFSDFGMRFTPVENRPGLVRGTFTLYADCHNYNFADKNSFLVLLSADDNDVCKLNPPAKATMNLNVLLAQKELPTIESDLTPDAQAHRVEVSRKVGEPLSFTVIGREPSNVAPLSLQGQGIGFNFAAYQMT
;
A
#
# COMPACT_ATOMS: atom_id res chain seq x y z
N MET A 1 -17.97 1.97 10.75
CA MET A 1 -17.19 3.20 10.46
C MET A 1 -16.49 3.01 9.12
N GLU A 2 -16.40 4.05 8.28
CA GLU A 2 -15.66 4.00 7.00
C GLU A 2 -14.56 5.06 6.99
N GLN A 3 -13.35 4.69 6.60
CA GLN A 3 -12.21 5.60 6.55
C GLN A 3 -11.39 5.38 5.27
N ASN A 4 -11.01 6.49 4.64
CA ASN A 4 -10.07 6.52 3.52
C ASN A 4 -8.73 7.08 4.02
N ILE A 5 -7.65 6.33 3.80
CA ILE A 5 -6.29 6.62 4.27
C ILE A 5 -5.42 6.77 3.03
N ARG A 6 -4.65 7.84 2.89
CA ARG A 6 -3.74 7.96 1.74
C ARG A 6 -2.51 7.09 1.96
N GLU A 7 -1.93 6.61 0.87
CA GLU A 7 -0.59 6.03 0.90
C GLU A 7 0.41 6.97 1.60
N GLY A 8 1.24 6.40 2.47
CA GLY A 8 2.19 7.11 3.32
C GLY A 8 1.61 7.61 4.65
N ASP A 9 0.29 7.68 4.80
CA ASP A 9 -0.34 8.16 6.04
C ASP A 9 -0.42 7.08 7.12
N THR A 10 -0.57 7.53 8.38
CA THR A 10 -0.92 6.68 9.51
C THR A 10 -2.32 7.01 10.00
N PHE A 11 -3.20 6.02 10.06
CA PHE A 11 -4.50 6.14 10.70
C PHE A 11 -4.45 5.58 12.12
N THR A 12 -5.02 6.30 13.08
CA THR A 12 -5.11 5.88 14.48
C THR A 12 -6.47 6.23 15.05
N VAL A 13 -7.09 5.29 15.76
CA VAL A 13 -8.38 5.50 16.43
C VAL A 13 -8.40 4.83 17.81
N SER A 14 -8.98 5.51 18.79
CA SER A 14 -9.27 4.94 20.10
C SER A 14 -10.59 4.16 20.04
N VAL A 15 -10.58 2.96 20.60
CA VAL A 15 -11.74 2.08 20.72
C VAL A 15 -11.99 1.85 22.21
N GLU A 16 -13.26 1.90 22.61
CA GLU A 16 -13.71 1.74 23.98
C GLU A 16 -14.87 0.76 24.03
N ALA A 17 -14.91 -0.06 25.09
CA ALA A 17 -16.07 -0.85 25.49
C ALA A 17 -16.32 -0.64 26.98
N THR A 18 -17.60 -0.48 27.35
CA THR A 18 -18.06 -0.25 28.72
C THR A 18 -19.10 -1.28 29.11
N ASP A 19 -19.12 -1.64 30.38
CA ASP A 19 -20.11 -2.54 30.98
C ASP A 19 -20.70 -1.89 32.23
N GLU A 20 -22.02 -1.83 32.30
CA GLU A 20 -22.74 -1.09 33.36
C GLU A 20 -22.74 -1.82 34.70
N ASP A 21 -22.60 -3.15 34.69
CA ASP A 21 -22.57 -3.99 35.88
C ASP A 21 -21.15 -4.11 36.48
N ASN A 22 -20.16 -3.49 35.82
CA ASN A 22 -18.73 -3.50 36.14
C ASN A 22 -18.08 -4.88 36.01
N ASP A 23 -18.53 -5.69 35.07
CA ASP A 23 -17.88 -6.96 34.74
C ASP A 23 -16.57 -6.74 33.95
N ASN A 24 -15.71 -7.76 33.94
CA ASN A 24 -14.47 -7.71 33.18
C ASN A 24 -14.76 -7.91 31.69
N ILE A 25 -14.39 -6.93 30.88
CA ILE A 25 -14.58 -7.01 29.43
C ILE A 25 -13.30 -7.50 28.77
N THR A 26 -13.44 -8.27 27.69
CA THR A 26 -12.36 -8.58 26.76
C THR A 26 -12.67 -7.91 25.44
N LEU A 27 -11.85 -6.92 25.05
CA LEU A 27 -11.96 -6.23 23.77
C LEU A 27 -10.93 -6.78 22.79
N THR A 28 -11.40 -7.24 21.64
CA THR A 28 -10.55 -7.79 20.57
C THR A 28 -10.83 -7.09 19.24
N ALA A 29 -9.77 -6.95 18.45
CA ALA A 29 -9.86 -6.55 17.05
C ALA A 29 -9.39 -7.72 16.17
N LEU A 30 -10.19 -8.09 15.18
CA LEU A 30 -9.95 -9.22 14.30
C LEU A 30 -10.06 -8.77 12.85
N PRO A 31 -9.18 -9.25 11.95
CA PRO A 31 -9.40 -9.08 10.52
C PRO A 31 -10.59 -9.92 10.07
N ALA A 32 -11.34 -9.43 9.07
CA ALA A 32 -12.20 -10.32 8.30
C ALA A 32 -11.37 -11.43 7.62
N ALA A 33 -12.02 -12.51 7.21
CA ALA A 33 -11.33 -13.65 6.62
C ALA A 33 -10.46 -13.23 5.41
N GLY A 34 -9.25 -13.82 5.32
CA GLY A 34 -8.36 -13.66 4.17
C GLY A 34 -7.20 -12.68 4.32
N TYR A 35 -6.91 -12.18 5.53
CA TYR A 35 -5.67 -11.43 5.80
C TYR A 35 -5.33 -11.41 7.30
N SER A 36 -4.06 -11.13 7.63
CA SER A 36 -3.63 -10.81 8.99
C SER A 36 -3.31 -9.32 9.11
N PHE A 37 -3.45 -8.75 10.30
CA PHE A 37 -3.12 -7.35 10.54
C PHE A 37 -1.63 -7.03 10.26
N SER A 38 -0.73 -7.94 10.62
CA SER A 38 0.71 -7.80 10.39
C SER A 38 1.10 -7.65 8.92
N ASP A 39 0.30 -8.23 8.01
CA ASP A 39 0.60 -8.24 6.58
C ASP A 39 0.34 -6.87 5.93
N PHE A 40 -0.36 -5.98 6.65
CA PHE A 40 -0.82 -4.69 6.16
C PHE A 40 -0.58 -3.55 7.15
N GLY A 41 0.43 -3.68 8.01
CA GLY A 41 0.82 -2.61 8.94
C GLY A 41 -0.27 -2.24 9.96
N MET A 42 -1.19 -3.16 10.27
CA MET A 42 -2.25 -2.94 11.25
C MET A 42 -1.85 -3.49 12.62
N ARG A 43 -2.32 -2.83 13.68
CA ARG A 43 -2.16 -3.31 15.05
C ARG A 43 -3.28 -2.78 15.94
N PHE A 44 -3.72 -3.63 16.86
CA PHE A 44 -4.54 -3.22 18.00
C PHE A 44 -3.71 -3.33 19.29
N THR A 45 -3.70 -2.26 20.08
CA THR A 45 -2.92 -2.17 21.33
C THR A 45 -3.86 -1.82 22.49
N PRO A 46 -4.07 -2.70 23.47
CA PRO A 46 -4.80 -2.36 24.69
C PRO A 46 -4.09 -1.25 25.46
N VAL A 47 -4.86 -0.30 25.99
CA VAL A 47 -4.36 0.88 26.73
C VAL A 47 -4.84 0.86 28.18
N GLU A 48 -6.10 0.51 28.41
CA GLU A 48 -6.69 0.42 29.74
C GLU A 48 -7.54 -0.84 29.81
N ASN A 49 -7.44 -1.57 30.91
CA ASN A 49 -8.29 -2.71 31.20
C ASN A 49 -8.60 -2.73 32.70
N ARG A 50 -9.85 -2.43 33.03
CA ARG A 50 -10.39 -2.50 34.39
C ARG A 50 -11.84 -2.98 34.34
N PRO A 51 -12.39 -3.46 35.46
CA PRO A 51 -13.81 -3.83 35.52
C PRO A 51 -14.70 -2.68 35.00
N GLY A 52 -15.65 -2.99 34.12
CA GLY A 52 -16.56 -2.03 33.49
C GLY A 52 -15.98 -1.21 32.33
N LEU A 53 -14.68 -1.28 32.04
CA LEU A 53 -14.05 -0.47 30.97
C LEU A 53 -12.79 -1.11 30.38
N VAL A 54 -12.80 -1.28 29.05
CA VAL A 54 -11.59 -1.58 28.27
C VAL A 54 -11.42 -0.55 27.16
N ARG A 55 -10.19 -0.05 27.02
CA ARG A 55 -9.78 0.83 25.92
C ARG A 55 -8.57 0.27 25.20
N GLY A 56 -8.54 0.50 23.89
CA GLY A 56 -7.38 0.23 23.08
C GLY A 56 -7.25 1.21 21.92
N THR A 57 -6.10 1.17 21.27
CA THR A 57 -5.80 1.95 20.08
C THR A 57 -5.61 1.02 18.90
N PHE A 58 -6.37 1.26 17.83
CA PHE A 58 -6.14 0.64 16.54
C PHE A 58 -5.31 1.58 15.67
N THR A 59 -4.29 1.04 15.02
CA THR A 59 -3.40 1.77 14.11
C THR A 59 -3.25 1.03 12.79
N LEU A 60 -3.24 1.77 11.69
CA LEU A 60 -2.87 1.32 10.34
C LEU A 60 -1.76 2.23 9.80
N TYR A 61 -0.61 1.65 9.45
CA TYR A 61 0.48 2.30 8.73
C TYR A 61 0.36 2.00 7.24
N ALA A 62 -0.13 2.94 6.43
CA ALA A 62 -0.36 2.76 4.99
C ALA A 62 0.93 2.91 4.18
N ASP A 63 1.98 2.17 4.54
CA ASP A 63 3.31 2.26 3.94
C ASP A 63 3.57 1.18 2.88
N CYS A 64 3.54 1.58 1.61
CA CYS A 64 3.78 0.69 0.47
C CYS A 64 5.22 0.16 0.36
N HIS A 65 6.20 0.73 1.09
CA HIS A 65 7.56 0.18 1.12
C HIS A 65 7.63 -1.15 1.86
N ASN A 66 6.76 -1.33 2.86
CA ASN A 66 6.78 -2.49 3.74
C ASN A 66 5.59 -3.44 3.51
N TYR A 67 4.48 -2.94 2.94
CA TYR A 67 3.25 -3.72 2.77
C TYR A 67 2.70 -3.59 1.35
N ASN A 68 2.19 -4.68 0.79
CA ASN A 68 1.64 -4.69 -0.57
C ASN A 68 0.15 -4.37 -0.57
N PHE A 69 -0.19 -3.10 -0.76
CA PHE A 69 -1.57 -2.64 -0.90
C PHE A 69 -2.12 -2.74 -2.34
N ALA A 70 -1.28 -3.07 -3.33
CA ALA A 70 -1.72 -3.20 -4.73
C ALA A 70 -2.66 -4.39 -4.93
N ASP A 71 -2.40 -5.51 -4.24
CA ASP A 71 -3.24 -6.70 -4.30
C ASP A 71 -4.49 -6.59 -3.41
N LYS A 72 -4.39 -5.82 -2.32
CA LYS A 72 -5.49 -5.57 -1.38
C LYS A 72 -5.32 -4.24 -0.67
N ASN A 73 -6.25 -3.31 -0.88
CA ASN A 73 -6.27 -2.00 -0.23
C ASN A 73 -7.54 -1.73 0.59
N SER A 74 -8.50 -2.67 0.62
CA SER A 74 -9.73 -2.55 1.40
C SER A 74 -9.83 -3.63 2.47
N PHE A 75 -10.16 -3.21 3.70
CA PHE A 75 -10.09 -4.03 4.90
C PHE A 75 -11.33 -3.83 5.77
N LEU A 76 -11.88 -4.94 6.27
CA LEU A 76 -12.97 -4.95 7.23
C LEU A 76 -12.45 -5.45 8.57
N VAL A 77 -12.35 -4.57 9.55
CA VAL A 77 -11.97 -4.89 10.92
C VAL A 77 -13.22 -5.15 11.75
N LEU A 78 -13.26 -6.30 12.41
CA LEU A 78 -14.28 -6.65 13.40
C LEU A 78 -13.76 -6.35 14.80
N LEU A 79 -14.47 -5.51 15.53
CA LEU A 79 -14.26 -5.28 16.95
C LEU A 79 -15.28 -6.12 17.72
N SER A 80 -14.83 -6.83 18.76
CA SER A 80 -15.68 -7.68 19.60
C SER A 80 -15.38 -7.41 21.06
N ALA A 81 -16.40 -7.07 21.84
CA ALA A 81 -16.35 -6.88 23.28
C ALA A 81 -17.19 -7.97 23.96
N ASP A 82 -16.55 -8.76 24.83
CA ASP A 82 -17.13 -9.89 25.55
C ASP A 82 -17.06 -9.61 27.06
N ASP A 83 -18.19 -9.65 27.77
CA ASP A 83 -18.32 -9.42 29.21
C ASP A 83 -17.81 -10.61 30.07
N ASN A 84 -17.29 -11.66 29.43
CA ASN A 84 -16.68 -12.84 30.06
C ASN A 84 -17.57 -13.53 31.09
N ASP A 85 -18.88 -13.49 30.89
CA ASP A 85 -19.84 -14.15 31.76
C ASP A 85 -19.65 -15.68 31.75
N VAL A 86 -19.70 -16.29 32.94
CA VAL A 86 -19.43 -17.74 33.09
C VAL A 86 -20.47 -18.58 32.32
N CYS A 87 -21.70 -18.09 32.29
CA CYS A 87 -22.85 -18.79 31.71
C CYS A 87 -23.01 -18.53 30.19
N LYS A 88 -22.28 -17.58 29.60
CA LYS A 88 -22.36 -17.22 28.17
C LYS A 88 -23.77 -16.93 27.69
N LEU A 89 -24.55 -16.26 28.53
CA LEU A 89 -25.95 -15.93 28.25
C LEU A 89 -26.05 -14.82 27.20
N ASN A 90 -25.09 -13.91 27.19
CA ASN A 90 -25.03 -12.80 26.25
C ASN A 90 -23.97 -13.05 25.17
N PRO A 91 -24.28 -12.82 23.89
CA PRO A 91 -23.25 -12.83 22.86
C PRO A 91 -22.40 -11.55 22.94
N PRO A 92 -21.12 -11.61 22.53
CA PRO A 92 -20.26 -10.44 22.47
C PRO A 92 -20.85 -9.31 21.60
N ALA A 93 -20.74 -8.07 22.07
CA ALA A 93 -21.06 -6.88 21.29
C ALA A 93 -20.05 -6.72 20.15
N LYS A 94 -20.55 -6.39 18.95
CA LYS A 94 -19.72 -6.31 17.74
C LYS A 94 -19.86 -4.95 17.05
N ALA A 95 -18.73 -4.44 16.55
CA ALA A 95 -18.68 -3.25 15.71
C ALA A 95 -17.74 -3.49 14.52
N THR A 96 -17.96 -2.76 13.43
CA THR A 96 -17.14 -2.90 12.21
C THR A 96 -16.52 -1.58 11.77
N MET A 97 -15.31 -1.70 11.24
CA MET A 97 -14.53 -0.59 10.70
C MET A 97 -14.00 -0.98 9.31
N ASN A 98 -14.50 -0.30 8.29
CA ASN A 98 -14.05 -0.39 6.90
C ASN A 98 -12.92 0.61 6.69
N LEU A 99 -11.75 0.12 6.30
CA LEU A 99 -10.57 0.92 6.00
C LEU A 99 -10.23 0.74 4.53
N ASN A 100 -9.95 1.84 3.85
CA ASN A 100 -9.55 1.84 2.45
C ASN A 100 -8.29 2.67 2.25
N VAL A 101 -7.23 2.03 1.75
CA VAL A 101 -5.98 2.71 1.41
C VAL A 101 -6.08 3.23 -0.02
N LEU A 102 -6.04 4.55 -0.15
CA LEU A 102 -6.01 5.27 -1.41
C LEU A 102 -4.57 5.30 -1.92
N LEU A 103 -4.30 4.43 -2.89
CA LEU A 103 -3.02 4.43 -3.62
C LEU A 103 -2.96 5.66 -4.52
N ALA A 104 -1.79 6.31 -4.58
CA ALA A 104 -1.58 7.31 -5.61
C ALA A 104 -1.79 6.67 -6.98
N GLN A 105 -2.38 7.41 -7.94
CA GLN A 105 -2.49 6.89 -9.30
C GLN A 105 -1.09 6.53 -9.80
N LYS A 106 -0.96 5.32 -10.34
CA LYS A 106 0.28 4.82 -10.92
C LYS A 106 0.54 5.60 -12.20
N GLU A 107 1.19 6.76 -12.08
CA GLU A 107 1.76 7.43 -13.24
C GLU A 107 2.97 6.62 -13.69
N LEU A 108 2.80 5.90 -14.81
CA LEU A 108 3.88 5.10 -15.37
C LEU A 108 4.95 6.03 -15.95
N PRO A 109 6.24 5.68 -15.82
CA PRO A 109 7.27 6.45 -16.50
C PRO A 109 7.13 6.33 -18.02
N THR A 110 7.42 7.42 -18.73
CA THR A 110 7.50 7.42 -20.20
C THR A 110 8.95 7.37 -20.66
N ILE A 111 9.18 6.82 -21.85
CA ILE A 111 10.46 6.83 -22.55
C ILE A 111 10.29 7.55 -23.89
N GLU A 112 11.13 8.55 -24.13
CA GLU A 112 11.10 9.40 -25.32
C GLU A 112 12.49 9.41 -25.98
N SER A 113 12.54 9.70 -27.28
CA SER A 113 13.79 9.90 -28.01
C SER A 113 13.66 10.99 -29.07
N ASP A 114 14.75 11.70 -29.34
CA ASP A 114 14.83 12.69 -30.44
C ASP A 114 14.98 12.05 -31.83
N LEU A 115 14.97 10.71 -31.95
CA LEU A 115 14.90 10.01 -33.24
C LEU A 115 13.53 10.15 -33.94
N THR A 116 12.49 10.57 -33.22
CA THR A 116 11.12 10.65 -33.72
C THR A 116 10.35 11.79 -33.03
N PRO A 117 9.48 12.52 -33.76
CA PRO A 117 8.60 13.50 -33.13
C PRO A 117 7.43 12.85 -32.36
N ASP A 118 7.20 11.55 -32.55
CA ASP A 118 6.17 10.81 -31.82
C ASP A 118 6.69 10.37 -30.44
N ALA A 119 6.25 11.10 -29.40
CA ALA A 119 6.59 10.83 -28.01
C ALA A 119 6.06 9.48 -27.48
N GLN A 120 5.19 8.79 -28.26
CA GLN A 120 4.65 7.48 -27.92
C GLN A 120 5.25 6.36 -28.79
N ALA A 121 6.26 6.65 -29.61
CA ALA A 121 6.89 5.64 -30.46
C ALA A 121 7.75 4.67 -29.64
N HIS A 122 7.34 3.40 -29.62
CA HIS A 122 8.09 2.33 -28.93
C HIS A 122 9.15 1.68 -29.83
N ARG A 123 9.10 1.97 -31.14
CA ARG A 123 10.04 1.48 -32.15
C ARG A 123 10.27 2.56 -33.17
N VAL A 124 11.55 2.87 -33.44
CA VAL A 124 11.96 3.82 -34.47
C VAL A 124 12.86 3.11 -35.45
N GLU A 125 12.49 3.13 -36.73
CA GLU A 125 13.32 2.58 -37.80
C GLU A 125 14.31 3.65 -38.27
N VAL A 126 15.59 3.31 -38.25
CA VAL A 126 16.68 4.22 -38.64
C VAL A 126 17.50 3.57 -39.74
N SER A 127 17.77 4.31 -40.81
CA SER A 127 18.67 3.91 -41.90
C SER A 127 19.86 4.87 -41.97
N ARG A 128 21.07 4.32 -42.04
CA ARG A 128 22.35 5.04 -42.08
C ARG A 128 23.32 4.32 -43.00
N LYS A 129 24.27 5.05 -43.59
CA LYS A 129 25.35 4.41 -44.36
C LYS A 129 26.37 3.78 -43.43
N VAL A 130 27.09 2.78 -43.93
CA VAL A 130 28.20 2.16 -43.20
C VAL A 130 29.25 3.22 -42.87
N GLY A 131 29.65 3.28 -41.60
CA GLY A 131 30.62 4.24 -41.08
C GLY A 131 30.03 5.57 -40.62
N GLU A 132 28.74 5.84 -40.83
CA GLU A 132 28.07 7.01 -40.26
C GLU A 132 27.67 6.75 -38.79
N PRO A 133 28.06 7.60 -37.84
CA PRO A 133 27.62 7.45 -36.46
C PRO A 133 26.11 7.75 -36.33
N LEU A 134 25.48 7.04 -35.38
CA LEU A 134 24.14 7.33 -34.90
C LEU A 134 24.25 7.80 -33.45
N SER A 135 23.82 9.03 -33.20
CA SER A 135 23.74 9.63 -31.87
C SER A 135 22.34 10.18 -31.70
N PHE A 136 21.74 9.92 -30.54
CA PHE A 136 20.40 10.37 -30.18
C PHE A 136 20.27 10.43 -28.67
N THR A 137 19.29 11.18 -28.22
CA THR A 137 18.96 11.33 -26.80
C THR A 137 17.84 10.35 -26.46
N VAL A 138 17.91 9.75 -25.27
CA VAL A 138 16.81 9.00 -24.66
C VAL A 138 16.47 9.67 -23.34
N ILE A 139 15.18 9.94 -23.13
CA ILE A 139 14.69 10.64 -21.94
C ILE A 139 13.68 9.74 -21.26
N GLY A 140 13.95 9.39 -20.00
CA GLY A 140 12.95 8.81 -19.10
C GLY A 140 12.27 9.93 -18.30
N ARG A 141 10.94 9.93 -18.23
CA ARG A 141 10.19 10.89 -17.40
C ARG A 141 9.34 10.14 -16.39
N GLU A 142 9.41 10.55 -15.12
CA GLU A 142 8.54 10.06 -14.06
C GLU A 142 7.56 11.18 -13.74
N PRO A 143 6.28 11.05 -14.12
CA PRO A 143 5.36 12.18 -14.11
C PRO A 143 5.10 12.77 -12.71
N SER A 144 5.20 11.94 -11.66
CA SER A 144 4.95 12.36 -10.28
C SER A 144 6.18 12.93 -9.56
N ASN A 145 7.38 12.81 -10.14
CA ASN A 145 8.68 13.17 -9.56
C ASN A 145 8.93 12.62 -8.14
N VAL A 146 8.29 11.51 -7.76
CA VAL A 146 8.39 10.89 -6.43
C VAL A 146 9.42 9.75 -6.38
N ALA A 147 9.87 9.25 -7.54
CA ALA A 147 10.83 8.14 -7.60
C ALA A 147 11.98 8.39 -8.58
N PRO A 148 13.22 8.00 -8.23
CA PRO A 148 14.34 8.05 -9.17
C PRO A 148 14.12 7.05 -10.31
N LEU A 149 14.44 7.46 -11.53
CA LEU A 149 14.44 6.57 -12.70
C LEU A 149 15.83 6.00 -12.96
N SER A 150 15.86 4.72 -13.35
CA SER A 150 17.02 4.08 -13.94
C SER A 150 16.73 3.84 -15.42
N LEU A 151 17.56 4.39 -16.30
CA LEU A 151 17.50 4.15 -17.73
C LEU A 151 18.59 3.15 -18.13
N GLN A 152 18.21 2.11 -18.85
CA GLN A 152 19.13 1.06 -19.31
C GLN A 152 18.85 0.75 -20.77
N GLY A 153 19.89 0.41 -21.52
CA GLY A 153 19.81 0.02 -22.93
C GLY A 153 20.41 -1.37 -23.15
N GLN A 154 19.82 -2.13 -24.08
CA GLN A 154 20.33 -3.44 -24.48
C GLN A 154 20.14 -3.65 -25.98
N GLY A 155 21.15 -4.21 -26.64
CA GLY A 155 21.05 -4.67 -28.03
C GLY A 155 20.40 -6.05 -28.12
N ILE A 156 19.60 -6.28 -29.15
CA ILE A 156 19.08 -7.62 -29.43
C ILE A 156 20.20 -8.44 -30.09
N GLY A 157 20.71 -9.44 -29.38
CA GLY A 157 21.78 -10.31 -29.87
C GLY A 157 23.19 -9.71 -29.75
N PHE A 158 23.34 -8.55 -29.10
CA PHE A 158 24.66 -7.96 -28.81
C PHE A 158 24.65 -7.10 -27.54
N ASN A 159 25.82 -6.91 -26.93
CA ASN A 159 26.03 -5.96 -25.86
C ASN A 159 26.64 -4.67 -26.43
N PHE A 160 26.19 -3.51 -25.95
CA PHE A 160 26.69 -2.19 -26.33
C PHE A 160 28.21 -2.06 -26.19
N ALA A 161 28.80 -2.63 -25.12
CA ALA A 161 30.24 -2.57 -24.88
C ALA A 161 31.06 -3.25 -25.98
N ALA A 162 30.53 -4.31 -26.60
CA ALA A 162 31.21 -5.01 -27.70
C ALA A 162 31.32 -4.16 -28.98
N TYR A 163 30.50 -3.12 -29.08
CA TYR A 163 30.42 -2.21 -30.23
C TYR A 163 30.70 -0.75 -29.86
N GLN A 164 31.30 -0.51 -28.69
CA GLN A 164 31.63 0.82 -28.18
C GLN A 164 30.42 1.79 -28.17
N MET A 165 29.22 1.26 -27.97
CA MET A 165 28.01 2.04 -27.74
C MET A 165 27.95 2.43 -26.27
N THR A 166 27.56 3.68 -25.99
CA THR A 166 27.48 4.27 -24.64
C THR A 166 26.12 4.88 -24.39
#